data_AF-A0A921T078-F1
#
_entry.id   AF-A0A921T078-F1
#
_cell.length_a   1.000
_cell.length_b   1.000
_cell.length_c   1.000
_cell.angle_alpha   90.00
_cell.angle_beta   90.00
_cell.angle_gamma   90.00
#
_symmetry.space_group_name_H-M   'P 1'
#
loop_
_entity.id
_entity.type
_entity.pdbx_description
1 polymer ?
#
loop_
_entity_poly.entity_id
_entity_poly.type
_entity_poly.pdbx_seq_one_letter_code
_entity_poly.pdbx_strand_id
1 'polypeptide(L)'
;MGYCISVNCDNFSFDVTKAENLMRDVKEAFFKEKIEGRWIYENAVIGSETIEEMFEELRFSLYKDGDKYKIDYFMGEKLDGCEEELFKSMAKYIDDGYLEYIGEDGEQWRYIFKNGECREVYPEIVYDIISYDTDIWDLETTLNKVGISIKTADGEFRKLEDVLNDLSIVWEEYVGTVNKLT
;
A
#
# COMPACT_ATOMS: atom_id res chain seq x y z
N MET A 1 20.48 -2.61 -7.89
CA MET A 1 19.59 -1.88 -8.83
C MET A 1 18.45 -1.33 -7.99
N GLY A 2 18.01 -0.11 -8.25
CA GLY A 2 16.85 0.45 -7.55
C GLY A 2 15.54 -0.02 -8.19
N TYR A 3 14.43 0.47 -7.67
CA TYR A 3 13.08 0.20 -8.18
C TYR A 3 12.39 1.53 -8.43
N CYS A 4 12.10 1.85 -9.68
CA CYS A 4 11.49 3.13 -10.04
C CYS A 4 10.00 3.13 -9.67
N ILE A 5 9.57 4.24 -9.07
CA ILE A 5 8.19 4.49 -8.66
C ILE A 5 7.77 5.88 -9.16
N SER A 6 6.46 6.08 -9.28
CA SER A 6 5.87 7.40 -9.45
C SER A 6 4.63 7.54 -8.60
N VAL A 7 4.29 8.77 -8.21
CA VAL A 7 3.01 9.06 -7.56
C VAL A 7 1.91 9.03 -8.63
N ASN A 8 0.99 8.08 -8.49
CA ASN A 8 -0.11 7.88 -9.44
C ASN A 8 -1.30 8.78 -9.11
N CYS A 9 -1.67 8.83 -7.83
CA CYS A 9 -2.67 9.76 -7.32
C CYS A 9 -2.50 9.99 -5.81
N ASP A 10 -2.89 11.16 -5.34
CA ASP A 10 -2.79 11.52 -3.94
C ASP A 10 -3.83 12.57 -3.56
N ASN A 11 -4.04 12.70 -2.25
CA ASN A 11 -4.62 13.91 -1.65
C ASN A 11 -3.76 14.33 -0.44
N PHE A 12 -2.45 14.07 -0.53
CA PHE A 12 -1.50 14.36 0.53
C PHE A 12 -1.46 15.86 0.74
N SER A 13 -1.70 16.29 1.97
CA SER A 13 -1.59 17.70 2.33
C SER A 13 -1.35 17.92 3.80
N PHE A 14 -0.78 19.07 4.13
CA PHE A 14 -0.65 19.54 5.51
C PHE A 14 -0.68 21.07 5.57
N ASP A 15 -1.07 21.59 6.72
CA ASP A 15 -1.15 23.03 6.96
C ASP A 15 0.23 23.69 7.00
N VAL A 16 0.37 24.84 6.32
CA VAL A 16 1.63 25.60 6.29
C VAL A 16 2.13 25.98 7.69
N THR A 17 1.22 26.13 8.66
CA THR A 17 1.56 26.43 10.06
C THR A 17 2.22 25.25 10.78
N LYS A 18 2.11 24.03 10.26
CA LYS A 18 2.73 22.82 10.82
C LYS A 18 4.17 22.60 10.31
N ALA A 19 4.62 23.34 9.29
CA ALA A 19 5.87 23.10 8.57
C ALA A 19 7.10 23.03 9.49
N GLU A 20 7.29 23.99 10.39
CA GLU A 20 8.46 24.01 11.29
C GLU A 20 8.50 22.80 12.24
N ASN A 21 7.34 22.42 12.79
CA ASN A 21 7.24 21.27 13.69
C ASN A 21 7.43 19.94 12.95
N LEU A 22 6.87 19.82 11.74
CA LEU A 22 7.08 18.67 10.87
C LEU A 22 8.57 18.52 10.55
N MET A 23 9.21 19.59 10.08
CA MET A 23 10.63 19.62 9.73
C MET A 23 11.51 19.19 10.92
N ARG A 24 11.24 19.72 12.12
CA ARG A 24 11.98 19.35 13.33
C ARG A 24 11.87 17.85 13.62
N ASP A 25 10.66 17.31 13.59
CA ASP A 25 10.40 15.93 13.99
C ASP A 25 10.94 14.93 12.95
N VAL A 26 10.91 15.26 11.66
CA VAL A 26 11.57 14.46 10.61
C VAL A 26 13.08 14.42 10.84
N LYS A 27 13.72 15.58 11.09
CA LYS A 27 15.16 15.60 11.41
C LYS A 27 15.47 14.74 12.64
N GLU A 28 14.64 14.84 13.67
CA GLU A 28 14.78 14.03 14.88
C GLU A 28 14.64 12.52 14.59
N ALA A 29 13.75 12.12 13.68
CA ALA A 29 13.59 10.74 13.24
C ALA A 29 14.83 10.22 12.50
N PHE A 30 15.44 11.01 11.62
CA PHE A 30 16.74 10.65 11.00
C PHE A 30 17.83 10.39 12.05
N PHE A 31 17.89 11.19 13.13
CA PHE A 31 18.84 10.97 14.21
C PHE A 31 18.51 9.77 15.13
N LYS A 32 17.24 9.57 15.49
CA LYS A 32 16.82 8.59 16.51
C LYS A 32 16.48 7.23 15.93
N GLU A 33 15.73 7.23 14.84
CA GLU A 33 15.16 6.04 14.21
C GLU A 33 16.07 5.48 13.12
N LYS A 34 17.16 6.20 12.78
CA LYS A 34 18.14 5.83 11.76
C LYS A 34 17.46 5.51 10.43
N ILE A 35 16.66 6.45 9.96
CA ILE A 35 16.09 6.40 8.62
C ILE A 35 17.25 6.46 7.62
N GLU A 36 17.61 5.30 7.08
CA GLU A 36 18.70 5.13 6.12
C GLU A 36 18.10 4.65 4.80
N GLY A 37 18.19 5.49 3.77
CA GLY A 37 17.74 5.16 2.41
C GLY A 37 18.86 5.42 1.42
N ARG A 38 19.10 4.48 0.49
CA ARG A 38 20.20 4.59 -0.51
C ARG A 38 20.13 5.88 -1.35
N TRP A 39 18.93 6.42 -1.52
CA TRP A 39 18.64 7.54 -2.40
C TRP A 39 18.32 8.83 -1.66
N ILE A 40 18.50 8.83 -0.34
CA ILE A 40 18.38 10.00 0.53
C ILE A 40 19.77 10.38 1.03
N TYR A 41 20.12 11.66 0.94
CA TYR A 41 21.30 12.19 1.60
C TYR A 41 20.91 12.72 2.97
N GLU A 42 21.10 11.93 4.02
CA GLU A 42 20.75 12.30 5.41
C GLU A 42 21.27 13.71 5.78
N ASN A 43 22.54 14.00 5.46
CA ASN A 43 23.14 15.31 5.73
C ASN A 43 22.42 16.47 5.02
N ALA A 44 21.86 16.21 3.84
CA ALA A 44 21.10 17.21 3.10
C ALA A 44 19.73 17.46 3.76
N VAL A 45 19.02 16.39 4.16
CA VAL A 45 17.74 16.48 4.91
C VAL A 45 17.92 17.18 6.25
N ILE A 46 18.98 16.84 7.00
CA ILE A 46 19.30 17.49 8.27
C ILE A 46 19.68 18.97 8.04
N GLY A 47 20.39 19.25 6.96
CA GLY A 47 20.88 20.57 6.58
C GLY A 47 19.82 21.53 6.01
N SER A 48 18.65 21.04 5.59
CA SER A 48 17.60 21.87 4.97
C SER A 48 17.16 23.01 5.88
N GLU A 49 17.01 24.22 5.35
CA GLU A 49 16.58 25.40 6.11
C GLU A 49 15.06 25.60 6.04
N THR A 50 14.43 25.08 4.98
CA THR A 50 12.99 25.19 4.72
C THR A 50 12.33 23.82 4.54
N ILE A 51 10.99 23.77 4.64
CA ILE A 51 10.25 22.52 4.45
C ILE A 51 10.27 22.08 2.97
N GLU A 52 10.28 23.05 2.06
CA GLU A 52 10.38 22.81 0.62
C GLU A 52 11.74 22.19 0.27
N GLU A 53 12.84 22.73 0.80
CA GLU A 53 14.17 22.13 0.63
C GLU A 53 14.23 20.70 1.21
N MET A 54 13.66 20.48 2.39
CA MET A 54 13.63 19.13 2.97
C MET A 54 12.88 18.15 2.07
N PHE A 55 11.71 18.52 1.59
CA PHE A 55 10.90 17.65 0.74
C PHE A 55 11.52 17.44 -0.65
N GLU A 56 12.27 18.41 -1.18
CA GLU A 56 13.07 18.25 -2.39
C GLU A 56 14.16 17.17 -2.20
N GLU A 57 14.88 17.19 -1.07
CA GLU A 57 15.87 16.17 -0.73
C GLU A 57 15.25 14.78 -0.49
N LEU A 58 14.01 14.74 0.00
CA LEU A 58 13.19 13.54 0.10
C LEU A 58 12.52 13.15 -1.23
N ARG A 59 12.70 13.97 -2.29
CA ARG A 59 12.16 13.83 -3.65
C ARG A 59 10.64 14.00 -3.79
N PHE A 60 9.96 14.49 -2.74
CA PHE A 60 8.53 14.78 -2.73
C PHE A 60 8.29 16.29 -2.87
N SER A 61 8.77 16.92 -3.95
CA SER A 61 8.69 18.36 -4.15
C SER A 61 7.30 18.91 -3.80
N LEU A 62 7.27 19.94 -2.95
CA LEU A 62 6.04 20.55 -2.47
C LEU A 62 5.66 21.77 -3.30
N TYR A 63 4.35 21.97 -3.49
CA TYR A 63 3.79 23.26 -3.87
C TYR A 63 2.79 23.73 -2.82
N LYS A 64 2.61 25.04 -2.75
CA LYS A 64 1.66 25.68 -1.85
C LYS A 64 0.34 25.95 -2.57
N ASP A 65 -0.75 25.47 -1.98
CA ASP A 65 -2.13 25.73 -2.41
C ASP A 65 -2.90 26.36 -1.25
N GLY A 66 -2.99 27.70 -1.25
CA GLY A 66 -3.59 28.45 -0.16
C GLY A 66 -2.81 28.33 1.16
N ASP A 67 -3.46 27.75 2.17
CA ASP A 67 -2.93 27.48 3.51
C ASP A 67 -2.37 26.04 3.65
N LYS A 68 -2.28 25.29 2.56
CA LYS A 68 -1.78 23.91 2.53
C LYS A 68 -0.53 23.77 1.68
N TYR A 69 0.35 22.86 2.09
CA TYR A 69 1.33 22.23 1.22
C TYR A 69 0.77 20.94 0.64
N LYS A 70 1.13 20.63 -0.61
CA LYS A 70 0.77 19.42 -1.35
C LYS A 70 1.99 18.92 -2.12
N ILE A 71 2.02 17.64 -2.47
CA ILE A 71 3.06 17.06 -3.32
C ILE A 71 2.74 17.43 -4.78
N ASP A 72 3.72 18.01 -5.49
CA ASP A 72 3.58 18.36 -6.90
C ASP A 72 3.68 17.10 -7.76
N TYR A 73 4.78 16.38 -7.59
CA TYR A 73 5.12 15.21 -8.38
C TYR A 73 6.22 14.39 -7.70
N PHE A 74 6.20 13.08 -7.91
CA PHE A 74 7.35 12.22 -7.66
C PHE A 74 7.49 11.24 -8.83
N MET A 75 8.70 11.14 -9.36
CA MET A 75 9.15 10.00 -10.17
C MET A 75 10.63 9.77 -9.92
N GLY A 76 10.99 8.54 -9.59
CA GLY A 76 12.38 8.19 -9.33
C GLY A 76 12.51 6.89 -8.58
N GLU A 77 13.71 6.64 -8.07
CA GLU A 77 14.00 5.44 -7.30
C GLU A 77 13.29 5.45 -5.95
N LYS A 78 12.64 4.33 -5.59
CA LYS A 78 12.15 4.04 -4.24
C LYS A 78 13.30 4.22 -3.24
N LEU A 79 13.02 4.80 -2.08
CA LEU A 79 13.99 5.15 -1.04
C LEU A 79 14.52 3.94 -0.26
N ASP A 80 14.65 2.79 -0.92
CA ASP A 80 15.15 1.52 -0.38
C ASP A 80 14.35 0.99 0.82
N GLY A 81 13.06 1.36 0.92
CA GLY A 81 12.11 0.82 1.89
C GLY A 81 11.93 1.66 3.16
N CYS A 82 12.60 2.80 3.29
CA CYS A 82 12.48 3.67 4.48
C CYS A 82 11.27 4.62 4.46
N GLU A 83 10.46 4.58 3.40
CA GLU A 83 9.28 5.43 3.27
C GLU A 83 8.27 5.23 4.39
N GLU A 84 8.09 4.00 4.88
CA GLU A 84 7.10 3.74 5.92
C GLU A 84 7.48 4.46 7.23
N GLU A 85 8.73 4.34 7.67
CA GLU A 85 9.27 5.03 8.83
C GLU A 85 9.25 6.55 8.64
N LEU A 86 9.68 7.02 7.47
CA LEU A 86 9.65 8.44 7.11
C LEU A 86 8.23 8.99 7.23
N PHE A 87 7.24 8.35 6.60
CA PHE A 87 5.86 8.82 6.62
C PHE A 87 5.21 8.69 8.00
N LYS A 88 5.56 7.67 8.79
CA LYS A 88 5.14 7.57 10.20
C LYS A 88 5.64 8.76 11.02
N SER A 89 6.88 9.21 10.82
CA SER A 89 7.46 10.34 11.57
C SER A 89 6.69 11.66 11.37
N MET A 90 6.11 11.86 10.19
CA MET A 90 5.36 13.08 9.84
C MET A 90 3.84 12.93 9.93
N ALA A 91 3.30 11.71 10.07
CA ALA A 91 1.88 11.41 9.93
C ALA A 91 0.94 12.29 10.76
N LYS A 92 1.32 12.64 12.00
CA LYS A 92 0.53 13.52 12.89
C LYS A 92 0.33 14.95 12.38
N TYR A 93 1.12 15.38 11.40
CA TYR A 93 1.01 16.69 10.77
C TYR A 93 0.20 16.66 9.48
N ILE A 94 0.13 15.49 8.83
CA ILE A 94 -0.55 15.28 7.56
C ILE A 94 -2.06 15.20 7.82
N ASP A 95 -2.85 15.79 6.93
CA ASP A 95 -4.30 15.67 6.96
C ASP A 95 -4.72 14.27 6.49
N ASP A 96 -5.88 13.78 6.95
CA ASP A 96 -6.38 12.45 6.57
C ASP A 96 -6.45 12.29 5.04
N GLY A 97 -5.80 11.25 4.52
CA GLY A 97 -5.58 11.11 3.08
C GLY A 97 -4.73 9.89 2.72
N TYR A 98 -4.18 9.90 1.51
CA TYR A 98 -3.30 8.86 1.00
C TYR A 98 -2.34 9.38 -0.06
N LEU A 99 -1.25 8.62 -0.26
CA LEU A 99 -0.28 8.75 -1.33
C LEU A 99 -0.18 7.40 -2.04
N GLU A 100 -0.58 7.31 -3.31
CA GLU A 100 -0.53 6.07 -4.10
C GLU A 100 0.71 6.05 -5.00
N TYR A 101 1.47 4.97 -4.91
CA TYR A 101 2.58 4.69 -5.80
C TYR A 101 2.17 3.71 -6.88
N ILE A 102 2.82 3.86 -8.03
CA ILE A 102 2.90 2.83 -9.07
C ILE A 102 4.37 2.54 -9.35
N GLY A 103 4.74 1.26 -9.25
CA GLY A 103 6.08 0.77 -9.58
C GLY A 103 6.26 0.54 -11.07
N GLU A 104 7.52 0.36 -11.49
CA GLU A 104 7.89 0.15 -12.90
C GLU A 104 7.27 -1.11 -13.55
N ASP A 105 6.84 -2.08 -12.75
CA ASP A 105 6.14 -3.31 -13.16
C ASP A 105 4.60 -3.19 -13.10
N GLY A 106 4.09 -2.02 -12.72
CA GLY A 106 2.66 -1.75 -12.56
C GLY A 106 2.09 -2.16 -11.20
N GLU A 107 2.90 -2.63 -10.25
CA GLU A 107 2.45 -2.82 -8.86
C GLU A 107 2.02 -1.49 -8.26
N GLN A 108 0.94 -1.51 -7.47
CA GLN A 108 0.41 -0.34 -6.80
C GLN A 108 0.38 -0.58 -5.29
N TRP A 109 0.59 0.47 -4.51
CA TRP A 109 0.38 0.46 -3.07
C TRP A 109 0.15 1.88 -2.58
N ARG A 110 -0.39 2.02 -1.37
CA ARG A 110 -0.73 3.30 -0.76
C ARG A 110 -0.11 3.45 0.61
N TYR A 111 0.38 4.65 0.90
CA TYR A 111 0.54 5.12 2.27
C TYR A 111 -0.73 5.85 2.67
N ILE A 112 -1.45 5.34 3.67
CA ILE A 112 -2.71 5.90 4.16
C ILE A 112 -2.44 6.66 5.46
N PHE A 113 -2.74 7.95 5.45
CA PHE A 113 -2.67 8.85 6.59
C PHE A 113 -4.04 8.96 7.23
N LYS A 114 -4.19 8.53 8.48
CA LYS A 114 -5.47 8.61 9.19
C LYS A 114 -5.28 8.76 10.68
N ASN A 115 -5.97 9.74 11.27
CA ASN A 115 -5.88 10.03 12.72
C ASN A 115 -4.44 10.26 13.21
N GLY A 116 -3.58 10.82 12.35
CA GLY A 116 -2.17 11.06 12.66
C GLY A 116 -1.26 9.83 12.63
N GLU A 117 -1.74 8.71 12.09
CA GLU A 117 -0.96 7.49 11.84
C GLU A 117 -0.80 7.24 10.34
N CYS A 118 0.29 6.55 9.95
CA CYS A 118 0.53 6.11 8.58
C CYS A 118 0.66 4.59 8.51
N ARG A 119 0.09 3.98 7.47
CA ARG A 119 0.25 2.56 7.14
C ARG A 119 0.44 2.36 5.65
N GLU A 120 1.32 1.43 5.28
CA GLU A 120 1.43 0.93 3.91
C GLU A 120 0.34 -0.11 3.65
N VAL A 121 -0.32 -0.04 2.49
CA VAL A 121 -1.40 -0.93 2.09
C VAL A 121 -1.24 -1.32 0.64
N TYR A 122 -1.24 -2.63 0.38
CA TYR A 122 -1.26 -3.20 -0.95
C TYR A 122 -2.71 -3.47 -1.40
N PRO A 123 -3.01 -3.35 -2.70
CA PRO A 123 -4.31 -3.70 -3.24
C PRO A 123 -4.59 -5.18 -3.00
N GLU A 124 -5.79 -5.47 -2.51
CA GLU A 124 -6.28 -6.83 -2.38
C GLU A 124 -7.09 -7.18 -3.63
N ILE A 125 -6.67 -8.24 -4.33
CA ILE A 125 -7.46 -8.78 -5.45
C ILE A 125 -8.52 -9.70 -4.84
N VAL A 126 -9.76 -9.21 -4.77
CA VAL A 126 -10.92 -10.02 -4.39
C VAL A 126 -11.47 -10.69 -5.65
N TYR A 127 -11.38 -12.02 -5.71
CA TYR A 127 -12.07 -12.80 -6.73
C TYR A 127 -13.47 -13.12 -6.24
N ASP A 128 -14.47 -12.42 -6.79
CA ASP A 128 -15.85 -12.86 -6.66
C ASP A 128 -16.03 -14.13 -7.50
N ILE A 129 -16.05 -15.29 -6.85
CA ILE A 129 -16.57 -16.50 -7.47
C ILE A 129 -18.08 -16.30 -7.54
N ILE A 130 -18.53 -15.72 -8.65
CA ILE A 130 -19.94 -15.73 -9.01
C ILE A 130 -20.29 -17.21 -9.20
N SER A 131 -20.96 -17.81 -8.21
CA SER A 131 -21.63 -19.09 -8.41
C SER A 131 -22.73 -18.85 -9.45
N TYR A 132 -22.39 -19.06 -10.71
CA TYR A 132 -23.42 -19.56 -11.63
C TYR A 132 -23.94 -20.86 -11.02
N ASP A 133 -25.23 -21.17 -11.22
CA ASP A 133 -25.83 -22.50 -11.01
C ASP A 133 -25.16 -23.56 -11.92
N THR A 134 -23.83 -23.58 -11.93
CA THR A 134 -23.01 -24.58 -12.58
C THR A 134 -22.78 -25.61 -11.49
N ASP A 135 -23.34 -26.79 -11.70
CA ASP A 135 -23.03 -27.95 -10.87
C ASP A 135 -21.50 -28.04 -10.74
N ILE A 136 -20.98 -28.26 -9.53
CA ILE A 136 -19.53 -28.41 -9.27
C ILE A 136 -18.91 -29.48 -10.21
N TRP A 137 -19.72 -30.46 -10.60
CA TRP A 137 -19.42 -31.49 -11.58
C TRP A 137 -19.11 -30.95 -13.00
N ASP A 138 -19.78 -29.89 -13.44
CA ASP A 138 -19.56 -29.25 -14.74
C ASP A 138 -18.25 -28.45 -14.75
N LEU A 139 -17.89 -27.83 -13.63
CA LEU A 139 -16.61 -27.15 -13.42
C LEU A 139 -15.44 -28.12 -13.43
N GLU A 140 -15.51 -29.21 -12.67
CA GLU A 140 -14.45 -30.24 -12.65
C GLU A 140 -14.29 -30.89 -14.03
N THR A 141 -15.39 -31.16 -14.73
CA THR A 141 -15.36 -31.68 -16.09
C THR A 141 -14.72 -30.70 -17.07
N THR A 142 -14.98 -29.40 -16.94
CA THR A 142 -14.43 -28.37 -17.82
C THR A 142 -12.93 -28.18 -17.58
N LEU A 143 -12.49 -28.13 -16.33
CA LEU A 143 -11.07 -28.05 -15.98
C LEU A 143 -10.27 -29.24 -16.53
N ASN A 144 -10.80 -30.46 -16.37
CA ASN A 144 -10.17 -31.66 -16.91
C ASN A 144 -10.10 -31.65 -18.45
N LYS A 145 -11.12 -31.13 -19.14
CA LYS A 145 -11.12 -31.02 -20.62
C LYS A 145 -10.02 -30.10 -21.14
N VAL A 146 -9.62 -29.08 -20.39
CA VAL A 146 -8.52 -28.17 -20.75
C VAL A 146 -7.17 -28.58 -20.13
N GLY A 147 -7.10 -29.76 -19.50
CA GLY A 147 -5.87 -30.32 -18.93
C GLY A 147 -5.44 -29.66 -17.61
N ILE A 148 -6.33 -28.94 -16.95
CA ILE A 148 -6.07 -28.32 -15.64
C ILE A 148 -6.44 -29.32 -14.54
N SER A 149 -5.52 -29.50 -13.59
CA SER A 149 -5.69 -30.41 -12.44
C SER A 149 -5.22 -29.72 -11.16
N ILE A 150 -5.88 -30.02 -10.05
CA ILE A 150 -5.55 -29.43 -8.75
C ILE A 150 -4.56 -30.35 -8.03
N LYS A 151 -3.49 -29.75 -7.53
CA LYS A 151 -2.46 -30.45 -6.75
C LYS A 151 -2.23 -29.74 -5.43
N THR A 152 -1.93 -30.51 -4.41
CA THR A 152 -1.38 -30.02 -3.15
C THR A 152 0.06 -29.50 -3.36
N ALA A 153 0.60 -28.82 -2.36
CA ALA A 153 1.97 -28.30 -2.39
C ALA A 153 3.03 -29.42 -2.51
N ASP A 154 2.72 -30.63 -2.05
CA ASP A 154 3.53 -31.84 -2.20
C ASP A 154 3.26 -32.62 -3.51
N GLY A 155 2.39 -32.10 -4.37
CA GLY A 155 2.17 -32.59 -5.73
C GLY A 155 1.14 -33.71 -5.86
N GLU A 156 0.40 -34.03 -4.79
CA GLU A 156 -0.70 -35.00 -4.83
C GLU A 156 -1.92 -34.41 -5.55
N PHE A 157 -2.52 -35.18 -6.44
CA PHE A 157 -3.72 -34.78 -7.16
C PHE A 157 -4.94 -34.84 -6.25
N ARG A 158 -5.78 -33.80 -6.31
CA ARG A 158 -7.04 -33.76 -5.58
C ARG A 158 -8.22 -33.43 -6.48
N LYS A 159 -9.38 -33.99 -6.13
CA LYS A 159 -10.65 -33.63 -6.76
C LYS A 159 -11.05 -32.22 -6.33
N LEU A 160 -11.80 -31.53 -7.17
CA LEU A 160 -12.27 -30.18 -6.86
C LEU A 160 -13.20 -30.18 -5.64
N GLU A 161 -14.14 -31.13 -5.57
CA GLU A 161 -15.06 -31.32 -4.44
C GLU A 161 -14.34 -31.45 -3.10
N ASP A 162 -13.28 -32.25 -3.10
CA ASP A 162 -12.41 -32.54 -1.97
C ASP A 162 -11.68 -31.30 -1.42
N VAL A 163 -11.17 -30.46 -2.32
CA VAL A 163 -10.52 -29.19 -1.98
C VAL A 163 -11.55 -28.19 -1.46
N LEU A 164 -12.72 -28.13 -2.11
CA LEU A 164 -13.81 -27.26 -1.67
C LEU A 164 -14.36 -27.68 -0.31
N ASN A 165 -14.45 -28.98 -0.01
CA ASN A 165 -14.89 -29.50 1.28
C ASN A 165 -13.90 -29.20 2.42
N ASP A 166 -12.60 -29.24 2.14
CA ASP A 166 -11.59 -28.83 3.12
C ASP A 166 -11.63 -27.32 3.38
N LEU A 167 -11.93 -26.54 2.33
CA LEU A 167 -12.19 -25.10 2.44
C LEU A 167 -13.57 -24.79 3.06
N SER A 168 -14.53 -25.72 3.00
CA SER A 168 -15.91 -25.52 3.47
C SER A 168 -16.09 -25.59 4.98
N ILE A 169 -15.01 -25.75 5.75
CA ILE A 169 -14.99 -25.32 7.17
C ILE A 169 -15.34 -23.82 7.28
N VAL A 170 -15.28 -23.05 6.19
CA VAL A 170 -15.63 -21.62 6.15
C VAL A 170 -17.06 -21.35 5.63
N TRP A 171 -17.77 -22.34 5.06
CA TRP A 171 -19.05 -22.06 4.38
C TRP A 171 -20.29 -22.07 5.30
N GLU A 172 -20.33 -22.90 6.35
CA GLU A 172 -21.50 -22.96 7.24
C GLU A 172 -21.69 -21.70 8.11
N GLU A 173 -20.64 -20.95 8.42
CA GLU A 173 -20.76 -19.68 9.16
C GLU A 173 -21.31 -18.53 8.29
N TYR A 174 -21.16 -18.58 6.96
CA TYR A 174 -21.60 -17.50 6.08
C TYR A 174 -23.09 -17.63 5.69
N VAL A 175 -23.57 -18.84 5.40
CA VAL A 175 -24.98 -19.06 5.00
C VAL A 175 -25.94 -18.88 6.18
N GLY A 176 -25.49 -19.12 7.42
CA GLY A 176 -26.27 -18.88 8.64
C GLY A 176 -26.58 -17.40 8.94
N THR A 177 -25.82 -16.47 8.35
CA THR A 177 -25.94 -15.03 8.59
C THR A 177 -26.85 -14.34 7.57
N VAL A 178 -26.96 -14.88 6.35
CA VAL A 178 -27.83 -14.34 5.30
C VAL A 178 -29.32 -14.66 5.55
N ASN A 179 -29.62 -15.75 6.26
CA ASN A 179 -31.01 -16.16 6.56
C ASN A 179 -31.61 -15.59 7.87
N LYS A 180 -30.95 -14.62 8.52
CA LYS A 180 -31.47 -13.94 9.74
C LYS A 180 -31.90 -12.48 9.53
N LEU A 181 -31.90 -11.98 8.29
CA LEU A 181 -32.32 -10.61 7.95
C LEU A 181 -33.53 -10.54 7.00
N THR A 182 -34.30 -11.63 6.87
CA THR A 182 -35.65 -11.60 6.27
C THR A 182 -36.74 -11.68 7.33
#